data_AF-A0A5S9MLE7-F1
#
_entry.id   AF-A0A5S9MLE7-F1
#
_cell.length_a   1.000
_cell.length_b   1.000
_cell.length_c   1.000
_cell.angle_alpha   90.00
_cell.angle_beta   90.00
_cell.angle_gamma   90.00
#
_symmetry.space_group_name_H-M   'P 1'
#
loop_
_entity.id
_entity.type
_entity.pdbx_description
1 polymer ?
#
loop_
_entity_poly.entity_id
_entity_poly.type
_entity_poly.pdbx_seq_one_letter_code
_entity_poly.pdbx_strand_id
1 'polypeptide(L)'
;MPTVQKNPENILTASFVGDIMFGRNVEKVTDRYGKEHLFRYAKPYFDVSDYVTGNFEHPIASDKEQAAQKNIHLKTDEDSVQALKDLNFSVLNFANNHAADYGEKGLNNTINAFEQNGMDYTGAGRNLQDAKQNISYKKVNGVKIATLGFYRCVWERFQSNESPGGYSASRSIYLYSDDFAGC
;
A
#
# COMPACT_ATOMS: atom_id res chain seq x y z
N MET A 1 8.66 -24.94 8.22
CA MET A 1 8.02 -23.67 8.62
C MET A 1 8.69 -23.21 9.89
N PRO A 2 9.02 -21.92 10.06
CA PRO A 2 9.57 -21.41 11.30
C PRO A 2 8.60 -21.60 12.46
N THR A 3 9.12 -21.94 13.64
CA THR A 3 8.36 -21.94 14.89
C THR A 3 8.66 -20.63 15.60
N VAL A 4 7.64 -19.80 15.81
CA VAL A 4 7.77 -18.48 16.45
C VAL A 4 6.80 -18.44 17.62
N GLN A 5 7.23 -17.91 18.76
CA GLN A 5 6.40 -17.79 19.95
C GLN A 5 6.38 -16.34 20.42
N LYS A 6 5.19 -15.88 20.84
CA LYS A 6 5.03 -14.59 21.50
C LYS A 6 5.55 -14.70 22.94
N ASN A 7 6.39 -13.76 23.37
CA ASN A 7 6.70 -13.61 24.79
C ASN A 7 5.50 -12.92 25.49
N PRO A 8 4.85 -13.56 26.47
CA PRO A 8 3.68 -12.98 27.15
C PRO A 8 3.99 -11.69 27.93
N GLU A 9 5.26 -11.44 28.28
CA GLU A 9 5.69 -10.22 28.96
C GLU A 9 5.81 -9.01 28.00
N ASN A 10 5.76 -9.24 26.69
CA ASN A 10 5.81 -8.14 25.71
C ASN A 10 4.49 -7.38 25.71
N ILE A 11 4.57 -6.08 25.99
CA ILE A 11 3.41 -5.16 25.91
C ILE A 11 2.82 -5.11 24.49
N LEU A 12 3.69 -5.18 23.47
CA LEU A 12 3.33 -5.15 22.06
C LEU A 12 4.37 -5.93 21.27
N THR A 13 3.93 -6.77 20.33
CA THR A 13 4.81 -7.36 19.29
C THR A 13 4.33 -6.91 17.92
N ALA A 14 5.24 -6.46 17.06
CA ALA A 14 4.89 -5.96 15.74
C ALA A 14 5.80 -6.53 14.64
N SER A 15 5.21 -6.82 13.48
CA SER A 15 5.92 -7.23 12.27
C SER A 15 5.84 -6.14 11.21
N PHE A 16 7.00 -5.80 10.64
CA PHE A 16 7.12 -4.84 9.55
C PHE A 16 7.74 -5.56 8.36
N VAL A 17 7.04 -5.56 7.22
CA VAL A 17 7.59 -6.07 5.96
C VAL A 17 7.83 -4.93 4.98
N GLY A 18 8.66 -5.17 3.99
CA GLY A 18 8.90 -4.22 2.90
C GLY A 18 7.78 -4.24 1.86
N ASP A 19 8.18 -4.10 0.61
CA ASP A 19 7.30 -4.05 -0.55
C ASP A 19 6.56 -5.37 -0.74
N ILE A 20 5.24 -5.29 -0.73
CA ILE A 20 4.34 -6.36 -1.07
C ILE A 20 3.95 -6.19 -2.53
N MET A 21 4.38 -7.14 -3.36
CA MET A 21 4.19 -7.11 -4.81
C MET A 21 3.57 -8.42 -5.31
N PHE A 22 2.31 -8.39 -5.73
CA PHE A 22 1.54 -9.51 -6.28
C PHE A 22 1.55 -9.56 -7.82
N GLY A 23 2.02 -8.51 -8.49
CA GLY A 23 1.98 -8.41 -9.95
C GLY A 23 3.10 -9.16 -10.69
N ARG A 24 3.12 -8.99 -12.02
CA ARG A 24 4.16 -9.54 -12.93
C ARG A 24 4.30 -11.05 -12.81
N ASN A 25 5.52 -11.56 -12.61
CA ASN A 25 5.75 -13.00 -12.48
C ASN A 25 5.33 -13.55 -11.11
N VAL A 26 5.07 -12.68 -10.12
CA VAL A 26 4.55 -13.12 -8.82
C VAL A 26 3.10 -13.58 -8.96
N GLU A 27 2.33 -12.93 -9.84
CA GLU A 27 0.96 -13.27 -10.17
C GLU A 27 0.82 -14.76 -10.56
N LYS A 28 1.75 -15.28 -11.36
CA LYS A 28 1.79 -16.71 -11.74
C LYS A 28 1.86 -17.67 -10.55
N VAL A 29 2.50 -17.26 -9.46
CA VAL A 29 2.59 -18.05 -8.22
C VAL A 29 1.29 -17.92 -7.44
N THR A 30 0.73 -16.71 -7.36
CA THR A 30 -0.51 -16.47 -6.62
C THR A 30 -1.74 -17.05 -7.31
N ASP A 31 -1.77 -17.11 -8.64
CA ASP A 31 -2.81 -17.78 -9.43
C ASP A 31 -2.84 -19.29 -9.14
N ARG A 32 -1.66 -19.87 -8.86
CA ARG A 32 -1.52 -21.30 -8.62
C ARG A 32 -1.78 -21.70 -7.17
N TYR A 33 -1.40 -20.85 -6.22
CA TYR A 33 -1.34 -21.23 -4.80
C TYR A 33 -2.10 -20.28 -3.86
N GLY A 34 -2.71 -19.21 -4.36
CA GLY A 34 -3.29 -18.14 -3.56
C GLY A 34 -2.27 -17.07 -3.18
N LYS A 35 -2.76 -15.86 -2.84
CA LYS A 35 -1.91 -14.71 -2.51
C LYS A 35 -1.20 -14.88 -1.16
N GLU A 36 -1.82 -15.58 -0.23
CA GLU A 36 -1.29 -15.90 1.09
C GLU A 36 -0.04 -16.79 1.01
N HIS A 37 0.10 -17.56 -0.09
CA HIS A 37 1.23 -18.45 -0.30
C HIS A 37 2.58 -17.72 -0.32
N LEU A 38 2.61 -16.46 -0.77
CA LEU A 38 3.82 -15.65 -0.75
C LEU A 38 4.38 -15.46 0.66
N PHE A 39 3.49 -15.45 1.64
CA PHE A 39 3.81 -15.20 3.04
C PHE A 39 3.97 -16.47 3.85
N ARG A 40 3.90 -17.68 3.28
CA ARG A 40 3.90 -18.93 4.04
C ARG A 40 5.00 -19.01 5.11
N TYR A 41 6.22 -18.58 4.81
CA TYR A 41 7.31 -18.61 5.78
C TYR A 41 7.31 -17.43 6.77
N ALA A 42 6.63 -16.33 6.43
CA ALA A 42 6.46 -15.15 7.27
C ALA A 42 5.22 -15.24 8.18
N LYS A 43 4.20 -16.00 7.77
CA LYS A 43 2.92 -16.14 8.48
C LYS A 43 3.08 -16.51 9.96
N PRO A 44 3.99 -17.41 10.37
CA PRO A 44 4.20 -17.68 11.80
C PRO A 44 4.61 -16.46 12.64
N TYR A 45 5.27 -15.47 12.03
CA TYR A 45 5.62 -14.20 12.70
C TYR A 45 4.41 -13.25 12.78
N PHE A 46 3.57 -13.24 11.75
CA PHE A 46 2.35 -12.42 11.73
C PHE A 46 1.31 -12.92 12.73
N ASP A 47 1.18 -14.25 12.86
CA ASP A 47 0.23 -14.90 13.77
C ASP A 47 0.50 -14.58 15.24
N VAL A 48 1.76 -14.33 15.61
CA VAL A 48 2.16 -13.97 16.98
C VAL A 48 2.32 -12.46 17.20
N SER A 49 2.16 -11.66 16.15
CA SER A 49 2.25 -10.21 16.22
C SER A 49 0.89 -9.59 16.53
N ASP A 50 0.89 -8.59 17.41
CA ASP A 50 -0.29 -7.77 17.70
C ASP A 50 -0.55 -6.71 16.61
N TYR A 51 0.47 -6.41 15.82
CA TYR A 51 0.42 -5.40 14.77
C TYR A 51 1.28 -5.83 13.58
N VAL A 52 0.72 -5.83 12.37
CA VAL A 52 1.45 -6.18 11.14
C VAL A 52 1.26 -5.08 10.11
N THR A 53 2.35 -4.63 9.50
CA THR A 53 2.30 -3.58 8.46
C THR A 53 3.34 -3.81 7.38
N GLY A 54 3.18 -3.13 6.25
CA GLY A 54 4.09 -3.18 5.12
C GLY A 54 3.78 -2.11 4.06
N ASN A 55 4.49 -2.17 2.94
CA ASN A 55 4.29 -1.26 1.82
C ASN A 55 3.52 -1.96 0.70
N PHE A 56 2.35 -1.43 0.31
CA PHE A 56 1.53 -1.95 -0.78
C PHE A 56 2.00 -1.37 -2.11
N GLU A 57 2.88 -2.10 -2.79
CA GLU A 57 3.74 -1.57 -3.86
C GLU A 57 3.03 -1.40 -5.21
N HIS A 58 1.71 -1.51 -5.26
CA HIS A 58 0.98 -1.47 -6.52
C HIS A 58 -0.48 -1.07 -6.32
N PRO A 59 -1.08 -0.36 -7.29
CA PRO A 59 -2.51 -0.12 -7.27
C PRO A 59 -3.29 -1.39 -7.60
N ILE A 60 -4.53 -1.42 -7.16
CA ILE A 60 -5.56 -2.33 -7.65
C ILE A 60 -6.08 -1.78 -8.98
N ALA A 61 -5.90 -2.55 -10.05
CA ALA A 61 -6.28 -2.12 -11.39
C ALA A 61 -6.66 -3.30 -12.30
N SER A 62 -7.60 -3.07 -13.21
CA SER A 62 -8.00 -4.04 -14.24
C SER A 62 -7.16 -3.90 -15.52
N ASP A 63 -7.17 -4.90 -16.41
CA ASP A 63 -6.54 -4.80 -17.74
C ASP A 63 -7.14 -3.73 -18.66
N LYS A 64 -8.32 -3.22 -18.32
CA LYS A 64 -9.01 -2.17 -19.10
C LYS A 64 -8.48 -0.77 -18.78
N GLU A 65 -7.68 -0.63 -17.72
CA GLU A 65 -7.20 0.67 -17.27
C GLU A 65 -5.90 1.04 -17.94
N GLN A 66 -5.81 2.30 -18.34
CA GLN A 66 -4.64 2.81 -19.03
C GLN A 66 -3.48 2.98 -18.05
N ALA A 67 -2.39 2.29 -18.33
CA ALA A 67 -1.15 2.43 -17.59
C ALA A 67 -0.49 3.79 -17.86
N ALA A 68 0.18 4.35 -16.84
CA ALA A 68 0.96 5.57 -16.95
C ALA A 68 2.15 5.41 -17.93
N GLN A 69 2.73 6.50 -18.43
CA GLN A 69 3.90 6.39 -19.30
C GLN A 69 5.19 6.19 -18.48
N LYS A 70 5.57 4.94 -18.21
CA LYS A 70 6.84 4.52 -17.58
C LYS A 70 7.24 3.11 -18.03
N ASN A 71 8.45 2.67 -17.66
CA ASN A 71 9.00 1.38 -18.11
C ASN A 71 8.46 0.15 -17.35
N ILE A 72 7.99 0.34 -16.11
CA ILE A 72 7.56 -0.75 -15.24
C ILE A 72 6.24 -0.39 -14.62
N HIS A 73 5.26 -1.27 -14.79
CA HIS A 73 3.94 -1.18 -14.18
C HIS A 73 3.70 -2.38 -13.29
N LEU A 74 3.16 -2.12 -12.11
CA LEU A 74 2.69 -3.10 -11.16
C LEU A 74 1.21 -2.85 -10.92
N LYS A 75 0.47 -3.95 -10.77
CA LYS A 75 -0.91 -3.95 -10.32
C LYS A 75 -1.24 -5.27 -9.64
N THR A 76 -2.35 -5.27 -8.93
CA THR A 76 -3.01 -6.46 -8.42
C THR A 76 -4.53 -6.32 -8.57
N ASP A 77 -5.27 -7.35 -8.18
CA ASP A 77 -6.73 -7.34 -8.06
C ASP A 77 -7.21 -7.08 -6.61
N GLU A 78 -8.52 -6.98 -6.43
CA GLU A 78 -9.18 -6.74 -5.15
C GLU A 78 -8.99 -7.90 -4.14
N ASP A 79 -8.79 -9.14 -4.61
CA ASP A 79 -8.57 -10.30 -3.72
C ASP A 79 -7.30 -10.15 -2.88
N SER A 80 -6.36 -9.30 -3.31
CA SER A 80 -5.18 -8.95 -2.51
C SER A 80 -5.51 -8.36 -1.14
N VAL A 81 -6.58 -7.57 -1.03
CA VAL A 81 -6.98 -6.93 0.22
C VAL A 81 -7.47 -7.98 1.21
N GLN A 82 -8.27 -8.93 0.75
CA GLN A 82 -8.78 -10.01 1.58
C GLN A 82 -7.64 -10.92 2.07
N ALA A 83 -6.72 -11.30 1.18
CA ALA A 83 -5.55 -12.09 1.55
C ALA A 83 -4.67 -11.40 2.62
N LEU A 84 -4.48 -10.08 2.52
CA LEU A 84 -3.72 -9.32 3.51
C LEU A 84 -4.44 -9.23 4.85
N LYS A 85 -5.77 -9.06 4.85
CA LYS A 85 -6.57 -9.12 6.09
C LYS A 85 -6.45 -10.48 6.77
N ASP A 86 -6.53 -11.57 6.02
CA ASP A 86 -6.42 -12.94 6.55
C ASP A 86 -5.01 -13.24 7.09
N LEU A 87 -4.01 -12.47 6.68
CA LEU A 87 -2.64 -12.47 7.20
C LEU A 87 -2.41 -11.50 8.37
N ASN A 88 -3.47 -10.95 8.98
CA ASN A 88 -3.42 -10.07 10.14
C ASN A 88 -2.76 -8.70 9.88
N PHE A 89 -2.71 -8.23 8.63
CA PHE A 89 -2.24 -6.87 8.34
C PHE A 89 -3.17 -5.82 8.94
N SER A 90 -2.59 -4.95 9.76
CA SER A 90 -3.28 -3.92 10.52
C SER A 90 -3.49 -2.63 9.74
N VAL A 91 -2.49 -2.22 8.94
CA VAL A 91 -2.49 -1.08 8.02
C VAL A 91 -1.41 -1.30 6.96
N LEU A 92 -1.60 -0.82 5.73
CA LEU A 92 -0.53 -0.73 4.73
C LEU A 92 -0.22 0.71 4.30
N ASN A 93 1.05 0.96 3.97
CA ASN A 93 1.51 2.19 3.34
C ASN A 93 1.31 2.14 1.83
N PHE A 94 0.74 3.20 1.24
CA PHE A 94 0.60 3.38 -0.21
C PHE A 94 1.58 4.41 -0.77
N ALA A 95 2.33 5.11 0.07
CA ALA A 95 3.30 6.08 -0.38
C ALA A 95 4.52 5.37 -0.97
N ASN A 96 4.49 5.13 -2.29
CA ASN A 96 5.57 4.52 -3.07
C ASN A 96 5.54 4.94 -4.54
N ASN A 97 6.55 4.54 -5.30
CA ASN A 97 6.76 4.92 -6.70
C ASN A 97 5.87 4.19 -7.71
N HIS A 98 5.07 3.24 -7.26
CA HIS A 98 4.21 2.41 -8.10
C HIS A 98 2.71 2.63 -7.85
N ALA A 99 2.32 3.30 -6.76
CA ALA A 99 0.93 3.63 -6.42
C ALA A 99 0.14 4.34 -7.55
N ALA A 100 0.86 5.04 -8.44
CA ALA A 100 0.32 5.81 -9.57
C ALA A 100 0.43 5.10 -10.93
N ASP A 101 0.79 3.82 -10.98
CA ASP A 101 1.06 3.11 -12.24
C ASP A 101 -0.13 3.05 -13.19
N TYR A 102 -1.35 3.13 -12.65
CA TYR A 102 -2.62 3.16 -13.38
C TYR A 102 -3.39 4.45 -13.14
N GLY A 103 -2.66 5.52 -12.85
CA GLY A 103 -3.20 6.86 -12.68
C GLY A 103 -4.09 7.02 -11.44
N GLU A 104 -4.87 8.11 -11.44
CA GLU A 104 -5.85 8.41 -10.38
C GLU A 104 -6.86 7.28 -10.18
N LYS A 105 -7.26 6.63 -11.28
CA LYS A 105 -8.25 5.56 -11.22
C LYS A 105 -7.73 4.34 -10.46
N GLY A 106 -6.51 3.88 -10.73
CA GLY A 106 -5.90 2.78 -9.99
C GLY A 106 -5.74 3.08 -8.50
N LEU A 107 -5.32 4.30 -8.16
CA LEU A 107 -5.23 4.71 -6.76
C LEU A 107 -6.61 4.72 -6.07
N ASN A 108 -7.62 5.30 -6.72
CA ASN A 108 -8.98 5.36 -6.19
C ASN A 108 -9.60 3.97 -6.02
N ASN A 109 -9.38 3.05 -6.97
CA ASN A 109 -9.80 1.65 -6.83
C ASN A 109 -9.14 1.01 -5.61
N THR A 110 -7.84 1.27 -5.40
CA THR A 110 -7.10 0.75 -4.24
C THR A 110 -7.68 1.25 -2.92
N ILE A 111 -7.90 2.55 -2.81
CA ILE A 111 -8.53 3.17 -1.63
C ILE A 111 -9.91 2.56 -1.38
N ASN A 112 -10.74 2.48 -2.42
CA ASN A 112 -12.09 1.92 -2.31
C ASN A 112 -12.07 0.45 -1.85
N ALA A 113 -11.16 -0.36 -2.39
CA ALA A 113 -11.05 -1.76 -2.01
C ALA A 113 -10.65 -1.93 -0.54
N PHE A 114 -9.72 -1.10 -0.03
CA PHE A 114 -9.34 -1.11 1.39
C PHE A 114 -10.49 -0.64 2.29
N GLU A 115 -11.16 0.47 1.94
CA GLU A 115 -12.30 0.99 2.70
C GLU A 115 -13.47 -0.01 2.75
N GLN A 116 -13.84 -0.62 1.62
CA GLN A 116 -14.92 -1.61 1.54
C GLN A 116 -14.62 -2.87 2.34
N ASN A 117 -13.34 -3.23 2.43
CA ASN A 117 -12.89 -4.36 3.24
C ASN A 117 -12.62 -3.96 4.70
N GLY A 118 -12.80 -2.71 5.11
CA GLY A 118 -12.49 -2.25 6.47
C GLY A 118 -11.01 -2.40 6.84
N MET A 119 -10.12 -2.28 5.86
CA MET A 119 -8.67 -2.34 6.06
C MET A 119 -8.09 -0.93 6.06
N ASP A 120 -7.31 -0.60 7.09
CA ASP A 120 -6.65 0.70 7.16
C ASP A 120 -5.52 0.82 6.11
N TYR A 121 -5.31 2.03 5.64
CA TYR A 121 -4.13 2.40 4.85
C TYR A 121 -3.59 3.78 5.28
N THR A 122 -2.37 4.09 4.87
CA THR A 122 -1.74 5.41 5.05
C THR A 122 -0.96 5.83 3.80
N GLY A 123 -0.58 7.10 3.70
CA GLY A 123 0.42 7.59 2.74
C GLY A 123 -0.15 8.04 1.38
N ALA A 124 -1.46 7.93 1.18
CA ALA A 124 -2.12 8.42 -0.02
C ALA A 124 -3.53 8.95 0.28
N GLY A 125 -4.09 9.71 -0.64
CA GLY A 125 -5.47 10.20 -0.55
C GLY A 125 -6.07 10.52 -1.90
N ARG A 126 -7.39 10.77 -1.92
CA ARG A 126 -8.11 11.16 -3.14
C ARG A 126 -7.79 12.61 -3.56
N ASN A 127 -7.31 13.40 -2.60
CA ASN A 127 -6.80 14.74 -2.82
C ASN A 127 -5.61 15.02 -1.86
N LEU A 128 -4.91 16.15 -2.03
CA LEU A 128 -3.75 16.49 -1.19
C LEU A 128 -4.10 16.64 0.30
N GLN A 129 -5.28 17.18 0.59
CA GLN A 129 -5.74 17.36 1.96
C GLN A 129 -5.98 16.01 2.62
N ASP A 130 -6.69 15.12 1.92
CA ASP A 130 -6.93 13.75 2.36
C ASP A 130 -5.60 13.03 2.61
N ALA A 131 -4.65 13.09 1.67
CA ALA A 131 -3.35 12.44 1.79
C ALA A 131 -2.56 12.92 3.01
N LYS A 132 -2.55 14.24 3.27
CA LYS A 132 -1.91 14.85 4.45
C LYS A 132 -2.55 14.44 5.77
N GLN A 133 -3.85 14.13 5.76
CA GLN A 133 -4.61 13.76 6.96
C GLN A 133 -4.74 12.23 7.14
N ASN A 134 -4.29 11.45 6.15
CA ASN A 134 -4.43 9.99 6.14
C ASN A 134 -3.38 9.31 7.03
N ILE A 135 -3.56 9.48 8.34
CA ILE A 135 -2.79 8.80 9.39
C ILE A 135 -3.66 7.70 9.99
N SER A 136 -3.19 6.46 9.98
CA SER A 136 -3.88 5.37 10.68
C SER A 136 -3.53 5.42 12.16
N TYR A 137 -4.54 5.40 13.02
CA TYR A 137 -4.39 5.29 14.47
C TYR A 137 -5.04 4.01 14.97
N LYS A 138 -4.27 3.11 15.57
CA LYS A 138 -4.80 1.90 16.22
C LYS A 138 -4.46 1.85 17.70
N LYS A 139 -5.36 1.30 18.50
CA LYS A 139 -5.11 0.98 19.91
C LYS A 139 -4.96 -0.53 20.05
N VAL A 140 -3.76 -0.98 20.40
CA VAL A 140 -3.40 -2.40 20.50
C VAL A 140 -2.80 -2.63 21.88
N ASN A 141 -3.37 -3.55 22.66
CA ASN A 141 -2.94 -3.85 24.04
C ASN A 141 -2.77 -2.59 24.92
N GLY A 142 -3.65 -1.61 24.76
CA GLY A 142 -3.59 -0.34 25.49
C GLY A 142 -2.63 0.70 24.90
N VAL A 143 -1.74 0.32 23.99
CA VAL A 143 -0.79 1.22 23.29
C VAL A 143 -1.48 1.85 22.09
N LYS A 144 -1.36 3.17 21.92
CA LYS A 144 -1.83 3.88 20.72
C LYS A 144 -0.68 3.97 19.71
N ILE A 145 -0.89 3.39 18.54
CA ILE A 145 0.06 3.36 17.42
C ILE A 145 -0.47 4.32 16.34
N ALA A 146 0.39 5.19 15.83
CA ALA A 146 0.13 6.05 14.68
C ALA A 146 1.06 5.63 13.54
N THR A 147 0.51 5.37 12.36
CA THR A 147 1.28 4.97 11.18
C THR A 147 1.09 5.99 10.08
N LEU A 148 2.22 6.48 9.58
CA LEU A 148 2.32 7.53 8.57
C LEU A 148 3.12 6.99 7.39
N GLY A 149 2.64 7.27 6.19
CA GLY A 149 3.31 6.93 4.94
C GLY A 149 3.88 8.16 4.26
N PHE A 150 5.12 8.08 3.78
CA PHE A 150 5.79 9.17 3.08
C PHE A 150 6.45 8.66 1.81
N TYR A 151 6.41 9.47 0.76
CA TYR A 151 7.10 9.19 -0.49
C TYR A 151 7.75 10.47 -1.04
N ARG A 152 9.04 10.35 -1.35
CA ARG A 152 9.87 11.51 -1.72
C ARG A 152 9.69 11.94 -3.18
N CYS A 153 9.41 11.02 -4.09
CA CYS A 153 9.53 11.26 -5.53
C CYS A 153 8.20 11.41 -6.26
N VAL A 154 7.52 12.52 -6.00
CA VAL A 154 6.40 12.93 -6.83
C VAL A 154 6.96 13.45 -8.15
N TRP A 155 6.87 12.67 -9.24
CA TRP A 155 7.20 13.17 -10.57
C TRP A 155 6.39 14.45 -10.83
N GLU A 156 6.98 15.48 -11.47
CA GLU A 156 6.32 16.79 -11.74
C GLU A 156 4.90 16.66 -12.35
N ARG A 157 4.59 15.52 -13.00
CA ARG A 157 3.26 15.20 -13.54
C ARG A 157 2.18 14.90 -12.50
N PHE A 158 2.55 14.68 -11.24
CA PHE A 158 1.63 14.38 -10.13
C PHE A 158 1.53 15.53 -9.10
N GLN A 159 2.23 16.65 -9.31
CA GLN A 159 2.07 17.88 -8.54
C GLN A 159 1.37 18.96 -9.40
N SER A 160 0.32 19.59 -8.90
CA SER A 160 -0.29 20.80 -9.49
C SER A 160 0.53 22.04 -9.04
N ASN A 161 0.87 23.05 -9.85
CA ASN A 161 -0.01 23.97 -10.59
C ASN A 161 0.74 24.60 -11.79
N GLU A 162 0.02 24.81 -12.89
CA GLU A 162 0.40 25.48 -14.15
C GLU A 162 1.12 24.65 -15.24
N SER A 163 0.64 24.76 -16.49
CA SER A 163 1.37 24.29 -17.68
C SER A 163 0.95 25.11 -18.90
N PRO A 164 1.89 25.74 -19.62
CA PRO A 164 1.77 25.98 -21.05
C PRO A 164 2.46 24.84 -21.80
N GLY A 165 1.70 24.04 -22.56
CA GLY A 165 2.24 23.00 -23.46
C GLY A 165 1.67 21.61 -23.16
N GLY A 166 0.82 21.12 -24.07
CA GLY A 166 -0.06 19.98 -23.83
C GLY A 166 0.63 18.62 -23.77
N TYR A 167 0.11 17.76 -22.90
CA TYR A 167 -0.33 16.36 -23.11
C TYR A 167 -1.07 15.93 -21.83
N SER A 168 -2.24 15.30 -21.96
CA SER A 168 -3.15 14.98 -20.84
C SER A 168 -2.58 13.89 -19.91
N ALA A 169 -2.20 14.28 -18.69
CA ALA A 169 -1.99 13.38 -17.54
C ALA A 169 -2.89 13.87 -16.40
N SER A 170 -3.62 12.96 -15.75
CA SER A 170 -4.57 13.29 -14.67
C SER A 170 -3.85 13.96 -13.50
N ARG A 171 -4.21 15.23 -13.23
CA ARG A 171 -3.60 16.15 -12.25
C ARG A 171 -3.92 15.82 -10.77
N SER A 172 -4.17 14.57 -10.40
CA SER A 172 -4.92 14.26 -9.17
C SER A 172 -4.38 13.11 -8.30
N ILE A 173 -3.11 12.73 -8.42
CA ILE A 173 -2.55 11.65 -7.58
C ILE A 173 -1.78 12.25 -6.43
N TYR A 174 -2.25 12.01 -5.21
CA TYR A 174 -1.73 12.65 -4.01
C TYR A 174 -1.13 11.63 -3.07
N LEU A 175 0.19 11.58 -3.06
CA LEU A 175 0.99 10.87 -2.08
C LEU A 175 1.49 11.91 -1.06
N TYR A 176 1.56 11.52 0.20
CA TYR A 176 2.13 12.42 1.20
C TYR A 176 3.65 12.44 1.05
N SER A 177 4.22 13.63 0.84
CA SER A 177 5.66 13.87 0.66
C SER A 177 6.17 14.87 1.70
N ASP A 178 7.37 14.63 2.22
CA ASP A 178 8.11 15.64 2.97
C ASP A 178 8.81 16.60 1.99
N ASP A 179 8.63 17.90 2.17
CA ASP A 179 9.23 18.99 1.38
C ASP A 179 10.76 19.08 1.55
N PHE A 180 11.49 18.04 1.15
CA PHE A 180 12.93 18.08 0.98
C PHE A 180 13.25 17.92 -0.50
N ALA A 181 13.66 19.02 -1.13
CA ALA A 181 14.08 19.08 -2.52
C ALA A 181 15.03 17.93 -2.90
N GLY A 182 14.66 17.10 -3.86
CA GLY A 182 15.55 16.07 -4.40
C GLY A 182 14.87 14.79 -4.87
N CYS A 183 14.21 14.88 -6.02
CA CYS A 183 14.16 13.85 -7.05
C CYS A 183 14.54 14.53 -8.37
#